data_AF-A0A182ENK6-F1
#
_entry.id   AF-A0A182ENK6-F1
#
_cell.length_a   1.000
_cell.length_b   1.000
_cell.length_c   1.000
_cell.angle_alpha   90.00
_cell.angle_beta   90.00
_cell.angle_gamma   90.00
#
_symmetry.space_group_name_H-M   'P 1'
#
loop_
_entity.id
_entity.type
_entity.pdbx_description
1 polymer ?
#
loop_
_entity_poly.entity_id
_entity_poly.type
_entity_poly.pdbx_seq_one_letter_code
_entity_poly.pdbx_strand_id
1 'polypeptide(L)'
;GLYYSFYKKLIGEPSFLEGLNQITNDNVTEYGHTINTLKRFNLYPEVILGIAFKLFRKITDRSHWVVERCWQVNRGDVLPPVVSCEGIGNEHYFYVTMVFALASTVAATIFLFGVLLSDTILGGLVAVCCFFFNHGQATRVQWTPPLRESFGYPVFLAQIFVVTYVLRHIKKGILWSVLIACFTTTFMLFWQFSAFALTTQMGSLFTTFILDFIPIRTMSTILCGHSIILFLDRYFYCITNRPLYMIINSILFITGTGGIKLTISHLMHVEDDAHIMDLLRAKFTTFANFHTRLYTCAKEFDFIGSE
;
A
#
# COMPACT_ATOMS: atom_id res chain seq x y z
N GLY A 1 -14.32 4.04 -10.00
CA GLY A 1 -13.64 2.89 -9.38
C GLY A 1 -14.00 2.80 -7.92
N LEU A 2 -14.07 1.58 -7.36
CA LEU A 2 -14.55 1.30 -6.00
C LEU A 2 -13.82 2.11 -4.90
N TYR A 3 -12.50 2.20 -4.95
CA TYR A 3 -11.73 2.94 -3.93
C TYR A 3 -12.02 4.45 -3.98
N TYR A 4 -12.14 4.99 -5.19
CA TYR A 4 -12.48 6.39 -5.40
C TYR A 4 -13.88 6.75 -4.88
N SER A 5 -14.87 5.84 -4.96
CA SER A 5 -16.21 6.12 -4.39
C SER A 5 -16.18 6.26 -2.87
N PHE A 6 -15.33 5.49 -2.16
CA PHE A 6 -15.15 5.67 -0.72
C PHE A 6 -14.48 7.00 -0.38
N TYR A 7 -13.46 7.40 -1.15
CA TYR A 7 -12.87 8.75 -1.05
C TYR A 7 -13.93 9.85 -1.26
N LYS A 8 -14.76 9.72 -2.31
CA LYS A 8 -15.84 10.68 -2.59
C LYS A 8 -16.85 10.78 -1.45
N LYS A 9 -17.21 9.65 -0.84
CA LYS A 9 -18.09 9.61 0.34
C LYS A 9 -17.46 10.33 1.54
N LEU A 10 -16.19 10.10 1.83
CA LEU A 10 -15.46 10.75 2.92
C LEU A 10 -15.39 12.28 2.79
N ILE A 11 -15.21 12.78 1.57
CA ILE A 11 -15.11 14.22 1.32
C ILE A 11 -16.47 14.90 1.26
N GLY A 12 -17.51 14.21 0.79
CA GLY A 12 -18.86 14.76 0.62
C GLY A 12 -19.60 15.01 1.92
N GLU A 13 -19.30 14.25 2.97
CA GLU A 13 -19.93 14.42 4.28
C GLU A 13 -19.43 15.68 5.01
N PRO A 14 -20.29 16.47 5.67
CA PRO A 14 -19.90 17.70 6.37
C PRO A 14 -18.97 17.42 7.55
N SER A 15 -19.19 16.30 8.27
CA SER A 15 -18.29 15.81 9.31
C SER A 15 -17.42 14.67 8.77
N PHE A 16 -16.10 14.78 8.94
CA PHE A 16 -15.19 13.69 8.54
C PHE A 16 -15.40 12.42 9.38
N LEU A 17 -15.71 12.56 10.67
CA LEU A 17 -15.98 11.41 11.55
C LEU A 17 -17.25 10.68 11.13
N GLU A 18 -18.25 11.40 10.64
CA GLU A 18 -19.48 10.79 10.14
C GLU A 18 -19.20 9.99 8.87
N GLY A 19 -18.45 10.56 7.92
CA GLY A 19 -17.98 9.81 6.74
C GLY A 19 -17.16 8.58 7.12
N LEU A 20 -16.29 8.68 8.13
CA LEU A 20 -15.50 7.55 8.64
C LEU A 20 -16.39 6.47 9.26
N ASN A 21 -17.41 6.85 10.02
CA ASN A 21 -18.37 5.94 10.63
C ASN A 21 -19.19 5.20 9.55
N GLN A 22 -19.63 5.92 8.51
CA GLN A 22 -20.39 5.35 7.41
C GLN A 22 -19.59 4.37 6.54
N ILE A 23 -18.27 4.53 6.41
CA ILE A 23 -17.43 3.52 5.72
C ILE A 23 -17.06 2.35 6.64
N THR A 24 -17.02 2.57 7.94
CA THR A 24 -16.71 1.54 8.95
C THR A 24 -17.90 0.62 9.21
N ASN A 25 -19.12 1.14 9.02
CA ASN A 25 -20.38 0.41 9.19
C ASN A 25 -21.16 0.40 7.86
N ASP A 26 -20.55 -0.14 6.81
CA ASP A 26 -21.16 -0.13 5.47
C ASP A 26 -22.08 -1.35 5.28
N ASN A 27 -23.33 -1.10 4.89
CA ASN A 27 -24.35 -2.12 4.63
C ASN A 27 -24.73 -2.22 3.14
N VAL A 28 -24.06 -1.45 2.28
CA VAL A 28 -24.39 -1.34 0.84
C VAL A 28 -23.45 -2.19 -0.02
N THR A 29 -22.19 -2.31 0.38
CA THR A 29 -21.15 -3.01 -0.40
C THR A 29 -21.34 -4.52 -0.39
N GLU A 30 -21.87 -5.10 0.69
CA GLU A 30 -22.19 -6.53 0.81
C GLU A 30 -23.63 -6.71 1.30
N TYR A 31 -24.45 -7.39 0.50
CA TYR A 31 -25.87 -7.57 0.83
C TYR A 31 -26.02 -8.47 2.06
N GLY A 32 -26.77 -8.01 3.06
CA GLY A 32 -27.11 -8.78 4.25
C GLY A 32 -26.09 -8.71 5.41
N HIS A 33 -24.96 -8.00 5.24
CA HIS A 33 -23.94 -7.85 6.28
C HIS A 33 -23.43 -6.40 6.39
N THR A 34 -23.28 -5.91 7.62
CA THR A 34 -22.55 -4.66 7.88
C THR A 34 -21.06 -4.95 7.97
N ILE A 35 -20.26 -4.33 7.10
CA ILE A 35 -18.82 -4.59 7.02
C ILE A 35 -18.00 -3.34 7.26
N ASN A 36 -16.83 -3.56 7.88
CA ASN A 36 -15.80 -2.55 8.01
C ASN A 36 -14.97 -2.49 6.71
N THR A 37 -15.42 -1.65 5.78
CA THR A 37 -14.76 -1.50 4.47
C THR A 37 -13.36 -0.92 4.59
N LEU A 38 -13.12 -0.05 5.59
CA LEU A 38 -11.82 0.55 5.86
C LEU A 38 -10.75 -0.51 6.07
N LYS A 39 -11.05 -1.49 6.93
CA LYS A 39 -10.16 -2.61 7.25
C LYS A 39 -10.12 -3.63 6.11
N ARG A 40 -11.29 -4.08 5.62
CA ARG A 40 -11.38 -5.15 4.61
C ARG A 40 -10.68 -4.80 3.29
N PHE A 41 -10.70 -3.53 2.90
CA PHE A 41 -10.15 -3.07 1.63
C PHE A 41 -8.91 -2.19 1.77
N ASN A 42 -8.32 -2.10 2.96
CA ASN A 42 -7.18 -1.23 3.28
C ASN A 42 -7.39 0.20 2.76
N LEU A 43 -8.52 0.85 3.09
CA LEU A 43 -8.87 2.21 2.62
C LEU A 43 -8.08 3.34 3.30
N TYR A 44 -7.01 3.02 4.01
CA TYR A 44 -6.17 4.00 4.70
C TYR A 44 -5.60 5.08 3.77
N PRO A 45 -5.13 4.79 2.54
CA PRO A 45 -4.73 5.83 1.60
C PRO A 45 -5.84 6.84 1.30
N GLU A 46 -7.08 6.38 1.07
CA GLU A 46 -8.24 7.24 0.78
C GLU A 46 -8.64 8.09 1.97
N VAL A 47 -8.54 7.55 3.19
CA VAL A 47 -8.77 8.31 4.43
C VAL A 47 -7.73 9.43 4.54
N ILE A 48 -6.45 9.13 4.33
CA ILE A 48 -5.37 10.13 4.37
C ILE A 48 -5.58 11.20 3.29
N LEU A 49 -5.89 10.80 2.05
CA LEU A 49 -6.18 11.73 0.96
C LEU A 49 -7.43 12.56 1.22
N GLY A 50 -8.48 11.99 1.81
CA GLY A 50 -9.71 12.70 2.16
C GLY A 50 -9.47 13.79 3.21
N ILE A 51 -8.67 13.49 4.24
CA ILE A 51 -8.23 14.48 5.23
C ILE A 51 -7.40 15.58 4.56
N ALA A 52 -6.43 15.19 3.72
CA ALA A 52 -5.58 16.12 3.00
C ALA A 52 -6.38 17.06 2.10
N PHE A 53 -7.39 16.53 1.38
CA PHE A 53 -8.26 17.32 0.52
C PHE A 53 -9.13 18.31 1.30
N LYS A 54 -9.78 17.87 2.39
CA LYS A 54 -10.57 18.78 3.25
C LYS A 54 -9.71 19.88 3.86
N LEU A 55 -8.50 19.54 4.29
CA LEU A 55 -7.54 20.53 4.80
C LEU A 55 -7.10 21.49 3.70
N PHE A 56 -6.78 20.98 2.52
CA PHE A 56 -6.41 21.77 1.34
C PHE A 56 -7.52 22.78 0.99
N ARG A 57 -8.77 22.32 0.83
CA ARG A 57 -9.93 23.18 0.57
C ARG A 57 -10.10 24.24 1.66
N LYS A 58 -10.04 23.84 2.93
CA LYS A 58 -10.15 24.78 4.06
C LYS A 58 -9.09 25.89 4.01
N ILE A 59 -7.86 25.57 3.62
CA ILE A 59 -6.77 26.53 3.48
C ILE A 59 -7.01 27.44 2.27
N THR A 60 -7.33 26.86 1.11
CA THR A 60 -7.48 27.61 -0.15
C THR A 60 -8.69 28.53 -0.13
N ASP A 61 -9.79 28.09 0.50
CA ASP A 61 -11.00 28.87 0.67
C ASP A 61 -10.73 30.06 1.63
N ARG A 62 -9.90 29.86 2.66
CA ARG A 62 -9.49 30.93 3.59
C ARG A 62 -8.51 31.93 2.96
N SER A 63 -7.65 31.46 2.07
CA SER A 63 -6.65 32.28 1.38
C SER A 63 -7.16 32.89 0.07
N HIS A 64 -8.42 32.63 -0.31
CA HIS A 64 -9.05 33.06 -1.56
C HIS A 64 -8.25 32.68 -2.82
N TRP A 65 -7.62 31.50 -2.82
CA TRP A 65 -6.88 30.99 -3.97
C TRP A 65 -7.83 30.34 -4.97
N VAL A 66 -7.74 30.73 -6.24
CA VAL A 66 -8.50 30.11 -7.33
C VAL A 66 -7.82 28.78 -7.70
N VAL A 67 -8.33 27.68 -7.15
CA VAL A 67 -7.76 26.33 -7.31
C VAL A 67 -8.48 25.44 -8.32
N GLU A 68 -9.64 25.88 -8.80
CA GLU A 68 -10.41 25.23 -9.86
C GLU A 68 -11.09 26.27 -10.75
N ARG A 69 -11.34 25.90 -12.00
CA ARG A 69 -12.11 26.68 -12.96
C ARG A 69 -13.29 25.85 -13.43
N CYS A 70 -14.48 26.38 -13.26
CA CYS A 70 -15.72 25.71 -13.64
C CYS A 70 -16.27 26.30 -14.94
N TRP A 71 -16.64 25.41 -15.86
CA TRP A 71 -17.24 25.73 -17.15
C TRP A 71 -18.62 25.08 -17.23
N GLN A 72 -19.58 25.80 -17.82
CA GLN A 72 -20.89 25.25 -18.10
C GLN A 72 -20.88 24.64 -19.50
N VAL A 73 -21.05 23.32 -19.58
CA VAL A 73 -21.07 22.58 -20.85
C VAL A 73 -22.52 22.30 -21.22
N ASN A 74 -22.97 22.88 -22.33
CA ASN A 74 -24.29 22.62 -22.90
C ASN A 74 -24.29 21.25 -23.61
N ARG A 75 -25.28 20.40 -23.32
CA ARG A 75 -25.39 19.04 -23.86
C ARG A 75 -26.51 18.92 -24.90
N GLY A 76 -26.49 19.83 -25.88
CA GLY A 76 -27.56 19.97 -26.87
C GLY A 76 -28.83 20.60 -26.29
N ASP A 77 -29.91 20.57 -27.06
CA ASP A 77 -31.15 21.32 -26.76
C ASP A 77 -32.08 20.62 -25.75
N VAL A 78 -31.88 19.31 -25.52
CA VAL A 78 -32.81 18.47 -24.72
C VAL A 78 -32.28 18.22 -23.31
N LEU A 79 -30.97 18.31 -23.08
CA LEU A 79 -30.36 18.00 -21.79
C LEU A 79 -29.94 19.28 -21.05
N PRO A 80 -30.17 19.34 -19.71
CA PRO A 80 -29.72 20.47 -18.93
C PRO A 80 -28.18 20.57 -18.97
N PRO A 81 -27.65 21.81 -18.99
CA PRO A 81 -26.22 22.05 -18.99
C PRO A 81 -25.59 21.51 -17.69
N VAL A 82 -24.37 20.99 -17.80
CA VAL A 82 -23.63 20.47 -16.64
C VAL A 82 -22.42 21.34 -16.37
N VAL A 83 -22.17 21.61 -15.10
CA VAL A 83 -20.97 22.31 -14.65
C VAL A 83 -19.84 21.30 -14.55
N SER A 84 -18.78 21.53 -15.32
CA SER A 84 -17.53 20.77 -15.27
C SER A 84 -16.43 21.65 -14.68
N CYS A 85 -15.84 21.22 -13.57
CA CYS A 85 -14.76 21.94 -12.91
C CYS A 85 -13.41 21.23 -13.14
N GLU A 86 -12.40 22.02 -13.49
CA GLU A 86 -11.04 21.55 -13.74
C GLU A 86 -10.05 22.22 -12.80
N GLY A 87 -9.09 21.44 -12.28
CA GLY A 87 -8.03 21.93 -11.41
C GLY A 87 -7.89 21.13 -10.14
N ILE A 88 -6.81 21.38 -9.39
CA ILE A 88 -6.49 20.65 -8.15
C ILE A 88 -7.54 20.86 -7.03
N GLY A 89 -8.38 21.90 -7.15
CA GLY A 89 -9.54 22.14 -6.27
C GLY A 89 -10.66 21.12 -6.44
N ASN A 90 -10.73 20.44 -7.58
CA ASN A 90 -11.69 19.39 -7.86
C ASN A 90 -11.23 18.05 -7.25
N GLU A 91 -12.17 17.31 -6.69
CA GLU A 91 -11.89 16.08 -5.94
C GLU A 91 -11.21 14.98 -6.77
N HIS A 92 -11.57 14.86 -8.05
CA HIS A 92 -11.04 13.84 -8.96
C HIS A 92 -9.59 14.15 -9.31
N TYR A 93 -9.33 15.40 -9.70
CA TYR A 93 -7.99 15.88 -10.05
C TYR A 93 -7.05 15.83 -8.85
N PHE A 94 -7.50 16.23 -7.67
CA PHE A 94 -6.71 16.12 -6.45
C PHE A 94 -6.27 14.68 -6.18
N TYR A 95 -7.23 13.74 -6.19
CA TYR A 95 -6.96 12.33 -5.92
C TYR A 95 -5.93 11.75 -6.90
N VAL A 96 -6.15 11.91 -8.21
CA VAL A 96 -5.27 11.37 -9.25
C VAL A 96 -3.88 12.04 -9.20
N THR A 97 -3.83 13.35 -8.96
CA THR A 97 -2.56 14.08 -8.83
C THR A 97 -1.73 13.54 -7.67
N MET A 98 -2.34 13.26 -6.52
CA MET A 98 -1.62 12.69 -5.37
C MET A 98 -1.10 11.28 -5.65
N VAL A 99 -1.88 10.45 -6.35
CA VAL A 99 -1.43 9.12 -6.79
C VAL A 99 -0.22 9.23 -7.72
N PHE A 100 -0.26 10.12 -8.71
CA PHE A 100 0.86 10.34 -9.61
C PHE A 100 2.07 10.97 -8.93
N ALA A 101 1.86 11.87 -7.96
CA ALA A 101 2.93 12.41 -7.14
C ALA A 101 3.65 11.30 -6.38
N LEU A 102 2.91 10.36 -5.77
CA LEU A 102 3.51 9.21 -5.10
C LEU A 102 4.23 8.29 -6.12
N ALA A 103 3.62 8.02 -7.28
CA ALA A 103 4.24 7.21 -8.32
C ALA A 103 5.53 7.82 -8.89
N SER A 104 5.64 9.15 -8.94
CA SER A 104 6.86 9.83 -9.40
C SER A 104 8.08 9.51 -8.54
N THR A 105 7.87 9.18 -7.26
CA THR A 105 8.96 8.80 -6.33
C THR A 105 9.60 7.46 -6.69
N VAL A 106 8.93 6.61 -7.48
CA VAL A 106 9.43 5.30 -7.91
C VAL A 106 10.70 5.46 -8.73
N ALA A 107 10.66 6.25 -9.79
CA ALA A 107 11.81 6.45 -10.68
C ALA A 107 13.01 7.04 -9.91
N ALA A 108 12.75 7.99 -9.01
CA ALA A 108 13.78 8.55 -8.14
C ALA A 108 14.39 7.48 -7.20
N THR A 109 13.56 6.62 -6.60
CA THR A 109 14.04 5.56 -5.72
C THR A 109 14.81 4.49 -6.50
N ILE A 110 14.37 4.11 -7.70
CA ILE A 110 15.10 3.18 -8.58
C ILE A 110 16.46 3.76 -8.96
N PHE A 111 16.53 5.04 -9.31
CA PHE A 111 17.79 5.72 -9.59
C PHE A 111 18.75 5.63 -8.40
N LEU A 112 18.27 6.03 -7.21
CA LEU A 112 19.06 5.96 -5.98
C LEU A 112 19.48 4.52 -5.66
N PHE A 113 18.62 3.55 -5.88
CA PHE A 113 18.92 2.12 -5.69
C PHE A 113 20.02 1.63 -6.66
N GLY A 114 19.94 2.02 -7.93
CA GLY A 114 20.94 1.68 -8.95
C GLY A 114 22.31 2.33 -8.67
N VAL A 115 22.33 3.60 -8.24
CA VAL A 115 23.56 4.26 -7.78
C VAL A 115 24.10 3.58 -6.53
N LEU A 116 23.23 3.30 -5.56
CA LEU A 116 23.61 2.66 -4.31
C LEU A 116 24.21 1.29 -4.55
N LEU A 117 23.77 0.50 -5.53
CA LEU A 117 24.33 -0.84 -5.78
C LEU A 117 25.59 -0.82 -6.66
N SER A 118 25.65 0.07 -7.65
CA SER A 118 26.73 0.11 -8.64
C SER A 118 27.89 1.07 -8.34
N ASP A 119 27.76 1.91 -7.31
CA ASP A 119 28.66 3.04 -7.01
C ASP A 119 28.81 4.06 -8.15
N THR A 120 27.96 4.00 -9.17
CA THR A 120 28.04 4.87 -10.35
C THR A 120 26.70 5.50 -10.69
N ILE A 121 26.74 6.73 -11.18
CA ILE A 121 25.55 7.42 -11.72
C ILE A 121 24.99 6.66 -12.93
N LEU A 122 25.87 6.05 -13.72
CA LEU A 122 25.49 5.26 -14.89
C LEU A 122 24.58 4.08 -14.51
N GLY A 123 24.86 3.36 -13.42
CA GLY A 123 24.00 2.26 -12.97
C GLY A 123 22.61 2.73 -12.57
N GLY A 124 22.49 3.91 -11.96
CA GLY A 124 21.20 4.55 -11.70
C GLY A 124 20.43 4.89 -12.98
N LEU A 125 21.10 5.50 -13.97
CA LEU A 125 20.50 5.85 -15.25
C LEU A 125 20.01 4.61 -16.00
N VAL A 126 20.83 3.56 -16.07
CA VAL A 126 20.47 2.29 -16.72
C VAL A 126 19.25 1.66 -16.05
N ALA A 127 19.20 1.64 -14.71
CA ALA A 127 18.05 1.11 -13.98
C ALA A 127 16.74 1.84 -14.30
N VAL A 128 16.79 3.18 -14.38
CA VAL A 128 15.62 4.00 -14.75
C VAL A 128 15.23 3.79 -16.22
N CYS A 129 16.19 3.71 -17.15
CA CYS A 129 15.91 3.38 -18.55
C CYS A 129 15.22 2.01 -18.69
N CYS A 130 15.69 0.99 -17.96
CA CYS A 130 15.06 -0.33 -17.91
C CYS A 130 13.64 -0.28 -17.33
N PHE A 131 13.41 0.55 -16.30
CA PHE A 131 12.09 0.76 -15.73
C PHE A 131 11.13 1.39 -16.75
N PHE A 132 11.54 2.46 -17.45
CA PHE A 132 10.69 3.09 -18.47
C PHE A 132 10.44 2.19 -19.68
N PHE A 133 11.45 1.43 -20.12
CA PHE A 133 11.26 0.44 -21.19
C PHE A 133 10.22 -0.62 -20.81
N ASN A 134 10.19 -1.04 -19.54
CA ASN A 134 9.23 -2.02 -19.02
C ASN A 134 8.03 -1.40 -18.29
N HIS A 135 7.75 -0.10 -18.46
CA HIS A 135 6.80 0.64 -17.63
C HIS A 135 5.41 -0.03 -17.56
N GLY A 136 4.90 -0.51 -18.70
CA GLY A 136 3.59 -1.17 -18.78
C GLY A 136 3.50 -2.51 -18.05
N GLN A 137 4.63 -3.15 -17.74
CA GLN A 137 4.68 -4.35 -16.91
C GLN A 137 5.07 -4.04 -15.46
N ALA A 138 5.86 -2.99 -15.24
CA ALA A 138 6.35 -2.58 -13.92
C ALA A 138 5.26 -1.90 -13.07
N THR A 139 4.34 -1.16 -13.70
CA THR A 139 3.25 -0.48 -12.99
C THR A 139 2.01 -0.33 -13.86
N ARG A 140 0.83 -0.36 -13.22
CA ARG A 140 -0.47 -0.14 -13.86
C ARG A 140 -1.03 1.26 -13.58
N VAL A 141 -0.27 2.12 -12.90
CA VAL A 141 -0.74 3.42 -12.39
C VAL A 141 -1.31 4.32 -13.49
N GLN A 142 -0.81 4.24 -14.73
CA GLN A 142 -1.29 5.05 -15.85
C GLN A 142 -2.71 4.65 -16.32
N TRP A 143 -3.05 3.37 -16.22
CA TRP A 143 -4.33 2.84 -16.70
C TRP A 143 -5.38 2.87 -15.59
N THR A 144 -4.94 2.54 -14.38
CA THR A 144 -5.81 2.39 -13.22
C THR A 144 -5.15 2.99 -11.98
N PRO A 145 -5.16 4.33 -11.84
CA PRO A 145 -4.54 5.01 -10.69
C PRO A 145 -5.01 4.52 -9.31
N PRO A 146 -6.32 4.29 -9.03
CA PRO A 146 -6.81 4.04 -7.68
C PRO A 146 -6.52 2.63 -7.13
N LEU A 147 -5.58 1.87 -7.68
CA LEU A 147 -5.22 0.56 -7.12
C LEU A 147 -4.37 0.68 -5.85
N ARG A 148 -4.54 -0.30 -4.95
CA ARG A 148 -3.68 -0.48 -3.77
C ARG A 148 -2.21 -0.61 -4.12
N GLU A 149 -1.91 -1.29 -5.23
CA GLU A 149 -0.55 -1.44 -5.76
C GLU A 149 0.11 -0.09 -6.07
N SER A 150 -0.66 0.88 -6.58
CA SER A 150 -0.17 2.24 -6.87
C SER A 150 0.31 2.97 -5.62
N PHE A 151 -0.26 2.65 -4.46
CA PHE A 151 0.15 3.20 -3.16
C PHE A 151 1.22 2.36 -2.48
N GLY A 152 1.10 1.04 -2.52
CA GLY A 152 2.01 0.11 -1.85
C GLY A 152 3.39 0.02 -2.50
N TYR A 153 3.46 -0.02 -3.83
CA TYR A 153 4.71 -0.22 -4.57
C TYR A 153 5.78 0.85 -4.30
N PRO A 154 5.48 2.17 -4.32
CA PRO A 154 6.45 3.21 -4.01
C PRO A 154 6.99 3.12 -2.57
N VAL A 155 6.10 2.84 -1.60
CA VAL A 155 6.46 2.69 -0.18
C VAL A 155 7.35 1.47 0.04
N PHE A 156 7.03 0.34 -0.61
CA PHE A 156 7.85 -0.87 -0.51
C PHE A 156 9.23 -0.68 -1.12
N LEU A 157 9.31 0.01 -2.27
CA LEU A 157 10.59 0.28 -2.90
C LEU A 157 11.48 1.17 -2.02
N ALA A 158 10.90 2.20 -1.38
CA ALA A 158 11.60 3.01 -0.39
C ALA A 158 12.04 2.19 0.83
N GLN A 159 11.19 1.27 1.30
CA GLN A 159 11.50 0.35 2.39
C GLN A 159 12.71 -0.54 2.05
N ILE A 160 12.71 -1.18 0.87
CA ILE A 160 13.82 -2.01 0.41
C ILE A 160 15.09 -1.17 0.26
N PHE A 161 14.99 0.04 -0.29
CA PHE A 161 16.13 0.95 -0.40
C PHE A 161 16.78 1.23 0.96
N VAL A 162 15.98 1.53 1.99
CA VAL A 162 16.48 1.75 3.36
C VAL A 162 17.16 0.49 3.91
N VAL A 163 16.54 -0.68 3.73
CA VAL A 163 17.13 -1.97 4.18
C VAL A 163 18.46 -2.22 3.47
N THR A 164 18.53 -2.05 2.16
CA THR A 164 19.76 -2.20 1.37
C THR A 164 20.83 -1.21 1.79
N TYR A 165 20.48 0.05 2.08
CA TYR A 165 21.43 1.04 2.59
C TYR A 165 22.01 0.64 3.95
N VAL A 166 21.16 0.14 4.86
CA VAL A 166 21.58 -0.36 6.18
C VAL A 166 22.52 -1.55 6.05
N LEU A 167 22.25 -2.47 5.13
CA LEU A 167 23.11 -3.62 4.86
C LEU A 167 24.45 -3.21 4.27
N ARG A 168 24.44 -2.39 3.22
CA ARG A 168 25.65 -1.96 2.49
C ARG A 168 26.63 -1.22 3.39
N HIS A 169 26.13 -0.34 4.25
CA HIS A 169 26.97 0.47 5.14
C HIS A 169 27.05 -0.06 6.57
N ILE A 170 26.56 -1.28 6.82
CA ILE A 170 26.58 -1.95 8.12
C ILE A 170 26.07 -1.02 9.24
N LYS A 171 24.97 -0.30 8.95
CA LYS A 171 24.36 0.61 9.92
C LYS A 171 23.69 -0.19 11.04
N LYS A 172 23.62 0.41 12.22
CA LYS A 172 23.00 -0.16 13.41
C LYS A 172 22.39 0.93 14.27
N GLY A 173 21.37 0.59 15.04
CA GLY A 173 20.77 1.48 16.03
C GLY A 173 19.31 1.82 15.75
N ILE A 174 18.67 2.40 16.77
CA ILE A 174 17.22 2.57 16.84
C ILE A 174 16.65 3.44 15.73
N LEU A 175 17.39 4.45 15.27
CA LEU A 175 16.95 5.33 14.19
C LEU A 175 16.62 4.53 12.91
N TRP A 176 17.49 3.60 12.53
CA TRP A 176 17.30 2.77 11.34
C TRP A 176 16.17 1.77 11.53
N SER A 177 16.01 1.21 12.74
CA SER A 177 14.87 0.36 13.08
C SER A 177 13.55 1.13 12.97
N VAL A 178 13.48 2.35 13.53
CA VAL A 178 12.28 3.19 13.45
C VAL A 178 11.95 3.57 12.00
N LEU A 179 12.96 3.89 11.19
CA LEU A 179 12.76 4.21 9.78
C LEU A 179 12.21 3.01 8.99
N ILE A 180 12.79 1.83 9.19
CA ILE A 180 12.30 0.57 8.59
C ILE A 180 10.88 0.28 9.08
N ALA A 181 10.59 0.45 10.37
CA ALA A 181 9.27 0.21 10.96
C ALA A 181 8.21 1.15 10.40
N CYS A 182 8.54 2.43 10.22
CA CYS A 182 7.65 3.40 9.62
C CYS A 182 7.25 2.98 8.20
N PHE A 183 8.22 2.74 7.32
CA PHE A 183 7.92 2.31 5.95
C PHE A 183 7.22 0.95 5.88
N THR A 184 7.62 0.00 6.72
CA THR A 184 7.00 -1.34 6.78
C THR A 184 5.54 -1.25 7.23
N THR A 185 5.24 -0.42 8.23
CA THR A 185 3.87 -0.20 8.71
C THR A 185 3.02 0.50 7.66
N THR A 186 3.54 1.56 7.03
CA THR A 186 2.83 2.25 5.94
C THR A 186 2.54 1.31 4.78
N PHE A 187 3.49 0.44 4.41
CA PHE A 187 3.29 -0.54 3.35
C PHE A 187 2.17 -1.55 3.69
N MET A 188 2.12 -2.04 4.93
CA MET A 188 1.06 -2.93 5.38
C MET A 188 -0.32 -2.28 5.37
N LEU A 189 -0.40 -1.00 5.75
CA LEU A 189 -1.65 -0.24 5.70
C LEU A 189 -2.09 0.01 4.25
N PHE A 190 -1.18 0.20 3.31
CA PHE A 190 -1.52 0.56 1.94
C PHE A 190 -1.84 -0.65 1.07
N TRP A 191 -1.31 -1.82 1.40
CA TRP A 191 -1.49 -3.01 0.56
C TRP A 191 -1.82 -4.28 1.35
N GLN A 192 -2.93 -4.90 0.95
CA GLN A 192 -3.48 -6.13 1.57
C GLN A 192 -2.55 -7.35 1.42
N PHE A 193 -1.72 -7.38 0.38
CA PHE A 193 -0.80 -8.50 0.10
C PHE A 193 0.65 -8.24 0.55
N SER A 194 0.86 -7.16 1.32
CA SER A 194 2.16 -6.75 1.86
C SER A 194 2.90 -7.87 2.60
N ALA A 195 2.17 -8.73 3.32
CA ALA A 195 2.73 -9.85 4.08
C ALA A 195 3.56 -10.80 3.20
N PHE A 196 3.14 -11.06 1.95
CA PHE A 196 3.89 -11.94 1.06
C PHE A 196 5.24 -11.33 0.67
N ALA A 197 5.23 -10.06 0.26
CA ALA A 197 6.44 -9.36 -0.14
C ALA A 197 7.45 -9.22 1.02
N LEU A 198 6.97 -8.87 2.22
CA LEU A 198 7.80 -8.76 3.42
C LEU A 198 8.34 -10.13 3.87
N THR A 199 7.56 -11.20 3.74
CA THR A 199 8.03 -12.56 4.07
C THR A 199 9.14 -13.00 3.12
N THR A 200 9.01 -12.75 1.82
CA THR A 200 10.08 -13.02 0.85
C THR A 200 11.34 -12.22 1.16
N GLN A 201 11.19 -10.93 1.49
CA GLN A 201 12.31 -10.08 1.90
C GLN A 201 13.00 -10.66 3.15
N MET A 202 12.24 -11.00 4.19
CA MET A 202 12.79 -11.61 5.40
C MET A 202 13.50 -12.93 5.13
N GLY A 203 12.92 -13.80 4.29
CA GLY A 203 13.56 -15.04 3.86
C GLY A 203 14.92 -14.79 3.19
N SER A 204 15.00 -13.82 2.28
CA SER A 204 16.26 -13.45 1.62
C SER A 204 17.31 -12.92 2.59
N LEU A 205 16.90 -12.09 3.56
CA LEU A 205 17.77 -11.55 4.60
C LEU A 205 18.32 -12.66 5.51
N PHE A 206 17.48 -13.62 5.89
CA PHE A 206 17.91 -14.79 6.66
C PHE A 206 18.92 -15.63 5.87
N THR A 207 18.68 -15.89 4.58
CA THR A 207 19.68 -16.59 3.74
C THR A 207 21.02 -15.87 3.74
N THR A 208 21.04 -14.55 3.56
CA THR A 208 22.29 -13.77 3.60
C THR A 208 22.96 -13.75 4.98
N PHE A 209 22.18 -13.87 6.07
CA PHE A 209 22.72 -13.96 7.43
C PHE A 209 23.33 -15.35 7.73
N ILE A 210 22.75 -16.43 7.20
CA ILE A 210 23.31 -17.80 7.30
C ILE A 210 24.68 -17.86 6.63
N LEU A 211 24.81 -17.25 5.45
CA LEU A 211 26.05 -17.21 4.67
C LEU A 211 27.11 -16.28 5.27
N ASP A 212 26.88 -15.75 6.49
CA ASP A 212 27.78 -14.86 7.23
C ASP A 212 28.14 -13.55 6.52
N PHE A 213 27.31 -13.10 5.57
CA PHE A 213 27.51 -11.80 4.91
C PHE A 213 27.05 -10.60 5.76
N ILE A 214 26.25 -10.83 6.80
CA ILE A 214 25.63 -9.77 7.61
C ILE A 214 25.99 -9.96 9.10
N PRO A 215 26.51 -8.93 9.79
CA PRO A 215 26.78 -9.03 11.22
C PRO A 215 25.49 -8.98 12.05
N ILE A 216 25.49 -9.70 13.18
CA ILE A 216 24.33 -9.86 14.07
C ILE A 216 23.72 -8.53 14.55
N ARG A 217 24.53 -7.48 14.72
CA ARG A 217 24.06 -6.16 15.16
C ARG A 217 23.22 -5.45 14.11
N THR A 218 23.59 -5.59 12.84
CA THR A 218 22.83 -5.03 11.70
C THR A 218 21.57 -5.84 11.46
N MET A 219 21.67 -7.19 11.55
CA MET A 219 20.50 -8.05 11.46
C MET A 219 19.46 -7.75 12.55
N SER A 220 19.88 -7.61 13.81
CA SER A 220 18.98 -7.23 14.91
C SER A 220 18.35 -5.85 14.70
N THR A 221 19.07 -4.89 14.10
CA THR A 221 18.50 -3.58 13.75
C THR A 221 17.37 -3.72 12.71
N ILE A 222 17.55 -4.57 11.70
CA ILE A 222 16.55 -4.81 10.64
C ILE A 222 15.35 -5.58 11.21
N LEU A 223 15.58 -6.61 12.02
CA LEU A 223 14.52 -7.38 12.70
C LEU A 223 13.69 -6.49 13.63
N CYS A 224 14.35 -5.65 14.42
CA CYS A 224 13.72 -4.63 15.25
C CYS A 224 12.94 -3.60 14.42
N GLY A 225 13.29 -3.39 13.15
CA GLY A 225 12.51 -2.54 12.24
C GLY A 225 11.29 -3.23 11.62
N HIS A 226 11.34 -4.54 11.38
CA HIS A 226 10.20 -5.30 10.85
C HIS A 226 9.19 -5.69 11.94
N SER A 227 9.21 -5.00 13.07
CA SER A 227 8.66 -5.42 14.36
C SER A 227 7.14 -5.29 14.48
N ILE A 228 6.44 -6.08 13.66
CA ILE A 228 5.32 -6.89 14.16
C ILE A 228 5.82 -7.94 15.18
N ILE A 229 7.12 -8.26 15.18
CA ILE A 229 7.79 -8.98 16.27
C ILE A 229 8.60 -8.00 17.11
N LEU A 230 8.09 -7.51 18.24
CA LEU A 230 8.94 -7.24 19.40
C LEU A 230 8.10 -7.43 20.66
N PHE A 231 8.51 -8.32 21.56
CA PHE A 231 9.41 -7.95 22.66
C PHE A 231 10.61 -8.89 22.83
N LEU A 232 10.58 -10.05 22.14
CA LEU A 232 11.41 -11.21 22.48
C LEU A 232 12.78 -11.25 21.79
N ASP A 233 12.99 -10.58 20.65
CA ASP A 233 14.28 -10.54 19.94
C ASP A 233 15.42 -9.98 20.82
N ARG A 234 15.09 -9.02 21.69
CA ARG A 234 16.02 -8.43 22.67
C ARG A 234 16.54 -9.45 23.68
N TYR A 235 15.72 -10.44 24.05
CA TYR A 235 16.08 -11.51 24.98
C TYR A 235 16.82 -12.66 24.27
N PHE A 236 16.47 -12.93 23.00
CA PHE A 236 17.11 -13.96 22.18
C PHE A 236 18.45 -13.52 21.57
N TYR A 237 18.82 -12.25 21.67
CA TYR A 237 20.15 -11.72 21.30
C TYR A 237 21.31 -12.44 22.02
N CYS A 238 21.05 -13.06 23.18
CA CYS A 238 22.05 -13.84 23.94
C CYS A 238 22.32 -15.24 23.34
N ILE A 239 21.57 -15.69 22.34
CA ILE A 239 21.75 -17.00 21.71
C ILE A 239 22.93 -16.93 20.74
N THR A 240 24.05 -17.57 21.10
CA THR A 240 25.29 -17.64 20.29
C THR A 240 25.11 -18.44 19.00
N ASN A 241 24.17 -19.40 18.99
CA ASN A 241 23.91 -20.28 17.84
C ASN A 241 22.96 -19.62 16.83
N ARG A 242 23.52 -19.12 15.73
CA ARG A 242 22.77 -18.43 14.66
C ARG A 242 21.59 -19.22 14.08
N PRO A 243 21.69 -20.54 13.80
CA PRO A 243 20.55 -21.30 13.26
C PRO A 243 19.39 -21.38 14.24
N LEU A 244 19.69 -21.56 15.53
CA LEU A 244 18.71 -21.63 16.60
C LEU A 244 18.00 -20.29 16.79
N TYR A 245 18.76 -19.19 16.81
CA TYR A 245 18.22 -17.83 16.87
C TYR A 245 17.23 -17.55 15.73
N MET A 246 17.55 -17.99 14.50
CA MET A 246 16.64 -17.82 13.36
C MET A 246 15.40 -18.70 13.43
N ILE A 247 15.51 -19.97 13.84
CA ILE A 247 14.34 -20.87 13.95
C ILE A 247 13.35 -20.27 14.94
N ILE A 248 13.84 -19.83 16.10
CA ILE A 248 13.02 -19.18 17.14
C ILE A 248 12.37 -17.91 16.60
N ASN A 249 13.15 -17.00 15.97
CA ASN A 249 12.61 -15.75 15.44
C ASN A 249 11.67 -15.95 14.23
N SER A 250 11.90 -16.94 13.38
CA SER A 250 11.03 -17.26 12.24
C SER A 250 9.71 -17.87 12.72
N ILE A 251 9.75 -18.75 13.72
CA ILE A 251 8.54 -19.26 14.37
C ILE A 251 7.79 -18.12 15.04
N LEU A 252 8.47 -17.21 15.74
CA LEU A 252 7.85 -16.02 16.33
C LEU A 252 7.29 -15.05 15.30
N PHE A 253 7.91 -14.91 14.13
CA PHE A 253 7.38 -14.10 13.04
C PHE A 253 6.10 -14.70 12.49
N ILE A 254 6.12 -15.99 12.18
CA ILE A 254 4.99 -16.69 11.57
C ILE A 254 3.83 -16.80 12.57
N THR A 255 4.13 -17.18 13.82
CA THR A 255 3.12 -17.31 14.88
C THR A 255 2.65 -15.96 15.41
N GLY A 256 3.52 -14.95 15.48
CA GLY A 256 3.16 -13.58 15.86
C GLY A 256 2.30 -12.92 14.79
N THR A 257 2.70 -12.97 13.52
CA THR A 257 1.91 -12.42 12.41
C THR A 257 0.59 -13.18 12.24
N GLY A 258 0.62 -14.52 12.29
CA GLY A 258 -0.58 -15.35 12.22
C GLY A 258 -1.49 -15.16 13.44
N GLY A 259 -0.93 -15.09 14.65
CA GLY A 259 -1.64 -14.90 15.90
C GLY A 259 -2.28 -13.53 16.02
N ILE A 260 -1.56 -12.45 15.68
CA ILE A 260 -2.13 -11.10 15.59
C ILE A 260 -3.27 -11.08 14.58
N LYS A 261 -3.11 -11.73 13.42
CA LYS A 261 -4.16 -11.84 12.39
C LYS A 261 -5.38 -12.63 12.88
N LEU A 262 -5.18 -13.75 13.58
CA LEU A 262 -6.24 -14.57 14.16
C LEU A 262 -6.96 -13.89 15.33
N THR A 263 -6.23 -13.23 16.22
CA THR A 263 -6.80 -12.45 17.34
C THR A 263 -7.58 -11.25 16.81
N ILE A 264 -7.07 -10.55 15.79
CA ILE A 264 -7.79 -9.46 15.12
C ILE A 264 -9.02 -9.97 14.34
N SER A 265 -8.98 -11.17 13.78
CA SER A 265 -10.13 -11.81 13.11
C SER A 265 -11.21 -12.22 14.12
N HIS A 266 -10.82 -12.85 15.22
CA HIS A 266 -11.74 -13.33 16.26
C HIS A 266 -12.31 -12.19 17.13
N LEU A 267 -11.53 -11.15 17.43
CA LEU A 267 -11.97 -10.01 18.25
C LEU A 267 -12.91 -9.07 17.48
N MET A 268 -12.80 -9.03 16.15
CA MET A 268 -13.56 -8.10 15.31
C MET A 268 -14.65 -8.78 14.46
N HIS A 269 -14.92 -10.07 14.64
CA HIS A 269 -15.86 -10.85 13.80
C HIS A 269 -15.62 -10.67 12.29
N VAL A 270 -14.36 -10.71 11.87
CA VAL A 270 -14.01 -10.48 10.44
C VAL A 270 -13.57 -11.76 9.75
N GLU A 271 -14.34 -12.17 8.74
CA GLU A 271 -14.01 -13.20 7.75
C GLU A 271 -13.05 -12.65 6.66
N ASP A 272 -11.82 -12.27 7.02
CA ASP A 272 -10.93 -11.54 6.08
C ASP A 272 -10.06 -12.42 5.16
N ASP A 273 -10.01 -13.75 5.31
CA ASP A 273 -8.98 -14.57 4.63
C ASP A 273 -9.47 -15.78 3.83
N ALA A 274 -10.79 -15.97 3.64
CA ALA A 274 -11.27 -17.06 2.79
C ALA A 274 -10.93 -16.83 1.30
N HIS A 275 -10.66 -15.59 0.87
CA HIS A 275 -10.65 -15.23 -0.55
C HIS A 275 -9.31 -15.42 -1.28
N ILE A 276 -8.17 -15.46 -0.58
CA ILE A 276 -6.85 -15.62 -1.23
C ILE A 276 -6.62 -17.06 -1.69
N MET A 277 -6.97 -18.02 -0.84
CA MET A 277 -6.90 -19.43 -1.20
C MET A 277 -7.88 -19.71 -2.34
N ASP A 278 -9.06 -19.09 -2.30
CA ASP A 278 -10.03 -19.13 -3.38
C ASP A 278 -9.51 -18.49 -4.67
N LEU A 279 -8.73 -17.42 -4.61
CA LEU A 279 -8.11 -16.77 -5.77
C LEU A 279 -6.98 -17.60 -6.38
N LEU A 280 -6.11 -18.18 -5.55
CA LEU A 280 -5.09 -19.13 -6.00
C LEU A 280 -5.74 -20.39 -6.57
N ARG A 281 -6.76 -20.91 -5.89
CA ARG A 281 -7.54 -22.06 -6.35
C ARG A 281 -8.26 -21.72 -7.66
N ALA A 282 -8.89 -20.57 -7.81
CA ALA A 282 -9.52 -20.14 -9.06
C ALA A 282 -8.50 -19.93 -10.20
N LYS A 283 -7.26 -19.56 -9.88
CA LYS A 283 -6.20 -19.41 -10.87
C LYS A 283 -5.65 -20.75 -11.37
N PHE A 284 -5.65 -21.77 -10.52
CA PHE A 284 -5.08 -23.09 -10.81
C PHE A 284 -6.13 -24.22 -10.97
N THR A 285 -7.42 -23.91 -10.80
CA THR A 285 -8.57 -24.85 -10.93
C THR A 285 -9.78 -24.13 -11.52
N THR A 286 -10.88 -24.83 -11.78
CA THR A 286 -12.13 -24.25 -12.32
C THR A 286 -13.05 -23.59 -11.28
N PHE A 287 -12.56 -23.33 -10.07
CA PHE A 287 -13.34 -22.73 -8.99
C PHE A 287 -13.63 -21.24 -9.26
N ALA A 288 -14.87 -20.79 -9.04
CA ALA A 288 -15.23 -19.38 -9.18
C ALA A 288 -16.33 -18.96 -8.16
N ASN A 289 -16.12 -17.83 -7.51
CA ASN A 289 -17.02 -17.15 -6.57
C ASN A 289 -17.05 -15.63 -6.87
N PHE A 290 -17.88 -14.85 -6.17
CA PHE A 290 -18.03 -13.40 -6.42
C PHE A 290 -16.70 -12.63 -6.37
N HIS A 291 -15.88 -12.89 -5.33
CA HIS A 291 -14.59 -12.22 -5.15
C HIS A 291 -13.55 -12.62 -6.20
N THR A 292 -13.45 -13.91 -6.52
CA THR A 292 -12.51 -14.38 -7.55
C THR A 292 -12.85 -13.81 -8.91
N ARG A 293 -14.14 -13.74 -9.28
CA ARG A 293 -14.58 -13.10 -10.54
C ARG A 293 -14.32 -11.59 -10.58
N LEU A 294 -14.43 -10.90 -9.46
CA LEU A 294 -14.10 -9.47 -9.34
C LEU A 294 -12.60 -9.21 -9.59
N TYR A 295 -11.72 -10.11 -9.14
CA TYR A 295 -10.26 -9.95 -9.21
C TYR A 295 -9.59 -10.63 -10.42
N THR A 296 -10.23 -11.61 -11.05
CA THR A 296 -9.69 -12.32 -12.24
C THR A 296 -10.21 -11.78 -13.58
N CYS A 297 -10.91 -10.64 -13.58
CA CYS A 297 -11.51 -10.05 -14.79
C CYS A 297 -12.44 -11.01 -15.53
N ALA A 298 -13.46 -11.53 -14.82
CA ALA A 298 -14.49 -12.34 -15.45
C ALA A 298 -15.32 -11.49 -16.45
N LYS A 299 -15.65 -12.09 -17.60
CA LYS A 299 -16.27 -11.44 -18.77
C LYS A 299 -17.62 -10.79 -18.48
N GLU A 300 -18.27 -11.19 -17.38
CA GLU A 300 -19.54 -10.66 -16.91
C GLU A 300 -19.42 -9.30 -16.17
N PHE A 301 -18.21 -8.91 -15.73
CA PHE A 301 -17.93 -7.58 -15.17
C PHE A 301 -17.39 -6.57 -16.21
N ASP A 302 -17.19 -7.01 -17.45
CA ASP A 302 -16.90 -6.17 -18.63
C ASP A 302 -18.12 -5.31 -19.03
N PHE A 303 -19.29 -5.56 -18.43
CA PHE A 303 -20.55 -4.87 -18.68
C PHE A 303 -20.79 -3.61 -17.85
N ILE A 304 -19.82 -3.14 -17.03
CA ILE A 304 -19.86 -1.74 -16.59
C ILE A 304 -19.35 -0.90 -17.77
N GLY A 305 -20.14 -0.92 -18.85
CA GLY A 305 -20.01 -0.02 -19.97
C GLY A 305 -20.14 1.40 -19.47
N SER A 306 -19.38 2.28 -20.12
CA SER A 306 -19.60 3.71 -20.10
C SER A 306 -21.03 4.00 -20.58
N GLU A 307 -21.96 4.12 -19.65
CA GLU A 307 -23.09 5.03 -19.79
C GLU A 307 -22.86 6.24 -18.87
#